data_AF-A0A7G9WFU9-F1
#
_entry.id   AF-A0A7G9WFU9-F1
#
_cell.length_a   1.000
_cell.length_b   1.000
_cell.length_c   1.000
_cell.angle_alpha   90.00
_cell.angle_beta   90.00
_cell.angle_gamma   90.00
#
_symmetry.space_group_name_H-M   'P 1'
#
loop_
_entity.id
_entity.type
_entity.pdbx_description
1 polymer ?
#
loop_
_entity_poly.entity_id
_entity_poly.type
_entity_poly.pdbx_seq_one_letter_code
_entity_poly.pdbx_strand_id
1 'polypeptide(L)'
;MIEHIQSTQGACWQPAEVQPGVHSEDTLSLTGKKAQTVRGFGGCFNELGWHALQKLSPEKRQAYFDELFLPQNTGFQFGRLPIGANDFSMQWYCSSEVPEDYELEHFQIDRDQQMTIPFIREALQRSPEMTLFASPWSPPPWMKTRPVYNYGCMRMEEKVLRTYADYFLRFVEAYREQGISIRQLHVQNEPMADQKFPSCLWSGADMRDFIGGYLGPAVKKSRLPLELWLGTINGPFVDFEGIAGGAPAGEYFDLFENTILSDKQARSYLTGVGFQWGGKHVIEQTRIAYPELRYMQTESEYGDGKNSWTQMEYIFRQMWLYFHHGVESYVYWNLALPSDSVSTWGWQQNSLVTVTEDGTLVWQPEFYLMKHLSHFVKKNAKVLSVSGRWSANTIAFQNPDGSVVLEVGNGMDIERSFSFAQECMEFTAELPPHSIHTFCIS
;
A
#
# COMPACT_ATOMS: atom_id res chain seq x y z
N MET A 1 26.23 -11.27 -14.47
CA MET A 1 26.92 -10.83 -13.23
C MET A 1 25.93 -10.96 -12.08
N ILE A 2 26.37 -11.29 -10.85
CA ILE A 2 25.45 -11.40 -9.71
C ILE A 2 25.84 -10.35 -8.67
N GLU A 3 24.95 -9.41 -8.41
CA GLU A 3 25.02 -8.51 -7.26
C GLU A 3 24.20 -9.11 -6.12
N HIS A 4 24.78 -9.19 -4.93
CA HIS A 4 24.13 -9.74 -3.73
C HIS A 4 24.19 -8.74 -2.60
N ILE A 5 23.01 -8.29 -2.16
CA ILE A 5 22.85 -7.44 -0.98
C ILE A 5 22.15 -8.25 0.11
N GLN A 6 22.62 -8.11 1.34
CA GLN A 6 22.03 -8.73 2.52
C GLN A 6 21.70 -7.70 3.60
N SER A 7 20.69 -8.01 4.41
CA SER A 7 20.40 -7.32 5.67
C SER A 7 20.19 -8.33 6.78
N THR A 8 20.81 -8.08 7.93
CA THR A 8 20.56 -8.75 9.21
C THR A 8 20.26 -7.71 10.29
N GLN A 9 19.76 -8.17 11.45
CA GLN A 9 19.57 -7.28 12.59
C GLN A 9 20.91 -6.62 13.00
N GLY A 10 20.98 -5.30 12.87
CA GLY A 10 22.17 -4.49 13.19
C GLY A 10 23.12 -4.23 12.02
N ALA A 11 22.96 -4.91 10.88
CA ALA A 11 23.75 -4.69 9.67
C ALA A 11 22.86 -4.79 8.42
N CYS A 12 22.20 -3.67 8.08
CA CYS A 12 21.33 -3.59 6.91
C CYS A 12 22.09 -3.11 5.67
N TRP A 13 21.63 -3.52 4.49
CA TRP A 13 22.12 -3.08 3.18
C TRP A 13 23.63 -3.28 2.98
N GLN A 14 24.11 -4.50 3.22
CA GLN A 14 25.51 -4.87 3.08
C GLN A 14 25.74 -5.69 1.80
N PRO A 15 26.79 -5.43 1.02
CA PRO A 15 27.18 -6.34 -0.04
C PRO A 15 27.59 -7.69 0.55
N ALA A 16 27.30 -8.76 -0.19
CA ALA A 16 27.67 -10.12 0.15
C ALA A 16 28.17 -10.86 -1.11
N GLU A 17 28.84 -11.98 -0.91
CA GLU A 17 29.44 -12.77 -1.98
C GLU A 17 28.62 -14.03 -2.27
N VAL A 18 28.55 -14.37 -3.55
CA VAL A 18 28.05 -15.67 -4.01
C VAL A 18 29.21 -16.58 -4.39
N GLN A 19 29.00 -17.88 -4.24
CA GLN A 19 29.97 -18.91 -4.62
C GLN A 19 29.49 -19.65 -5.87
N PRO A 20 30.40 -20.27 -6.65
CA PRO A 20 30.01 -21.14 -7.77
C PRO A 20 29.05 -22.24 -7.30
N GLY A 21 27.97 -22.45 -8.07
CA GLY A 21 26.89 -23.33 -7.67
C GLY A 21 27.26 -24.81 -7.59
N VAL A 22 26.63 -25.51 -6.65
CA VAL A 22 26.54 -26.96 -6.61
C VAL A 22 25.07 -27.30 -6.40
N HIS A 23 24.52 -28.17 -7.25
CA HIS A 23 23.15 -28.67 -7.09
C HIS A 23 22.99 -29.36 -5.72
N SER A 24 21.94 -28.98 -4.99
CA SER A 24 21.52 -29.61 -3.75
C SER A 24 20.02 -29.89 -3.76
N GLU A 25 19.53 -30.63 -2.76
CA GLU A 25 18.10 -30.93 -2.62
C GLU A 25 17.25 -29.66 -2.44
N ASP A 26 17.86 -28.58 -1.93
CA ASP A 26 17.18 -27.33 -1.64
C ASP A 26 17.23 -26.33 -2.81
N THR A 27 17.84 -26.67 -3.95
CA THR A 27 18.05 -25.73 -5.06
C THR A 27 16.74 -25.09 -5.57
N LEU A 28 16.73 -23.75 -5.60
CA LEU A 28 15.68 -22.95 -6.23
C LEU A 28 15.91 -22.88 -7.74
N SER A 29 14.82 -22.96 -8.51
CA SER A 29 14.85 -22.76 -9.97
C SER A 29 13.62 -21.98 -10.44
N LEU A 30 13.71 -21.36 -11.63
CA LEU A 30 12.57 -20.71 -12.26
C LEU A 30 11.80 -21.73 -13.11
N THR A 31 10.47 -21.71 -13.02
CA THR A 31 9.62 -22.62 -13.82
C THR A 31 9.44 -22.19 -15.28
N GLY A 32 9.97 -21.02 -15.65
CA GLY A 32 9.76 -20.38 -16.95
C GLY A 32 8.42 -19.64 -17.09
N LYS A 33 7.49 -19.78 -16.14
CA LYS A 33 6.20 -19.07 -16.16
C LYS A 33 6.34 -17.63 -15.62
N LYS A 34 5.75 -16.67 -16.34
CA LYS A 34 5.62 -15.27 -15.93
C LYS A 34 4.18 -15.01 -15.47
N ALA A 35 4.03 -14.27 -14.38
CA ALA A 35 2.75 -13.88 -13.82
C ALA A 35 2.47 -12.38 -14.10
N GLN A 36 1.96 -11.66 -13.11
CA GLN A 36 1.55 -10.26 -13.23
C GLN A 36 2.73 -9.30 -13.45
N THR A 37 2.40 -8.10 -13.92
CA THR A 37 3.33 -6.98 -14.04
C THR A 37 3.40 -6.21 -12.72
N VAL A 38 4.61 -5.97 -12.21
CA VAL A 38 4.86 -5.07 -11.09
C VAL A 38 4.79 -3.63 -11.58
N ARG A 39 3.95 -2.83 -10.92
CA ARG A 39 3.74 -1.40 -11.18
C ARG A 39 4.64 -0.54 -10.30
N GLY A 40 4.95 -1.00 -9.09
CA GLY A 40 5.93 -0.35 -8.23
C GLY A 40 5.60 -0.45 -6.74
N PHE A 41 6.38 0.30 -5.97
CA PHE A 41 6.36 0.35 -4.52
C PHE A 41 6.20 1.80 -4.05
N GLY A 42 5.71 2.00 -2.82
CA GLY A 42 5.49 3.34 -2.32
C GLY A 42 5.11 3.41 -0.85
N GLY A 43 4.59 4.57 -0.44
CA GLY A 43 3.99 4.73 0.88
C GLY A 43 2.92 5.82 0.96
N CYS A 44 2.39 6.08 2.16
CA CYS A 44 1.35 7.09 2.37
C CYS A 44 1.90 8.44 2.84
N PHE A 45 1.34 9.52 2.29
CA PHE A 45 1.59 10.90 2.68
C PHE A 45 0.68 11.33 3.83
N ASN A 46 1.01 10.90 5.04
CA ASN A 46 0.28 11.25 6.26
C ASN A 46 0.77 12.57 6.89
N GLU A 47 -0.14 13.35 7.48
CA GLU A 47 0.20 14.69 8.04
C GLU A 47 1.22 14.61 9.17
N LEU A 48 1.10 13.62 10.08
CA LEU A 48 2.06 13.43 11.17
C LEU A 48 3.48 13.17 10.64
N GLY A 49 3.61 12.49 9.50
CA GLY A 49 4.90 12.28 8.83
C GLY A 49 5.46 13.58 8.28
N TRP A 50 4.65 14.38 7.58
CA TRP A 50 5.09 15.69 7.10
C TRP A 50 5.51 16.62 8.24
N HIS A 51 4.74 16.64 9.33
CA HIS A 51 5.04 17.41 10.53
C HIS A 51 6.38 17.00 11.14
N ALA A 52 6.67 15.70 11.23
CA ALA A 52 7.95 15.18 11.70
C ALA A 52 9.11 15.68 10.84
N LEU A 53 8.98 15.61 9.51
CA LEU A 53 10.00 16.03 8.57
C LEU A 53 10.28 17.54 8.59
N GLN A 54 9.37 18.37 9.11
CA GLN A 54 9.63 19.80 9.31
C GLN A 54 10.66 20.09 10.41
N LYS A 55 10.97 19.13 11.29
CA LYS A 55 12.02 19.28 12.32
C LYS A 55 13.44 19.15 11.75
N LEU A 56 13.58 18.65 10.52
CA LEU A 56 14.86 18.45 9.86
C LEU A 56 15.42 19.76 9.30
N SER A 57 16.74 19.85 9.18
CA SER A 57 17.35 20.88 8.33
C SER A 57 16.95 20.66 6.86
N PRO A 58 16.96 21.71 6.02
CA PRO A 58 16.66 21.57 4.59
C PRO A 58 17.48 20.48 3.91
N GLU A 59 18.76 20.36 4.25
CA GLU A 59 19.69 19.37 3.67
C GLU A 59 19.32 17.94 4.10
N LYS A 60 19.05 17.72 5.39
CA LYS A 60 18.59 16.40 5.89
C LYS A 60 17.26 16.00 5.28
N ARG A 61 16.34 16.96 5.10
CA ARG A 61 15.04 16.72 4.46
C ARG A 61 15.21 16.37 2.98
N GLN A 62 16.06 17.08 2.24
CA GLN A 62 16.36 16.74 0.85
C GLN A 62 16.96 15.33 0.74
N ALA A 63 17.93 14.98 1.59
CA ALA A 63 18.52 13.65 1.63
C ALA A 63 17.50 12.54 1.92
N TYR A 64 16.53 12.79 2.82
CA TYR A 64 15.42 11.87 3.08
C TYR A 64 14.58 11.61 1.81
N PHE A 65 14.17 12.66 1.10
CA PHE A 65 13.38 12.50 -0.12
C PHE A 65 14.21 11.89 -1.26
N ASP A 66 15.49 12.26 -1.37
CA ASP A 66 16.42 11.68 -2.34
C ASP A 66 16.52 10.16 -2.13
N GLU A 67 16.68 9.71 -0.89
CA GLU A 67 16.80 8.29 -0.56
C GLU A 67 15.53 7.49 -0.92
N LEU A 68 14.34 8.05 -0.68
CA LEU A 68 13.07 7.36 -0.93
C LEU A 68 12.65 7.37 -2.41
N PHE A 69 12.90 8.46 -3.14
CA PHE A 69 12.25 8.71 -4.42
C PHE A 69 13.18 8.76 -5.63
N LEU A 70 14.50 8.94 -5.46
CA LEU A 70 15.40 8.89 -6.61
C LEU A 70 15.53 7.46 -7.16
N PRO A 71 15.48 7.26 -8.50
CA PRO A 71 15.52 5.93 -9.12
C PRO A 71 16.77 5.09 -8.82
N GLN A 72 17.90 5.74 -8.53
CA GLN A 72 19.15 5.07 -8.13
C GLN A 72 19.19 4.69 -6.64
N ASN A 73 18.25 5.18 -5.83
CA ASN A 73 18.11 4.83 -4.43
C ASN A 73 16.91 3.88 -4.28
N THR A 74 15.95 4.16 -3.40
CA THR A 74 14.77 3.31 -3.22
C THR A 74 13.81 3.39 -4.41
N GLY A 75 13.68 4.55 -5.06
CA GLY A 75 12.91 4.69 -6.31
C GLY A 75 11.40 4.43 -6.17
N PHE A 76 10.77 4.89 -5.08
CA PHE A 76 9.31 4.79 -4.91
C PHE A 76 8.54 5.51 -6.02
N GLN A 77 7.48 4.84 -6.49
CA GLN A 77 6.68 5.22 -7.65
C GLN A 77 5.18 5.19 -7.38
N PHE A 78 4.78 4.82 -6.16
CA PHE A 78 3.41 4.92 -5.68
C PHE A 78 3.32 5.86 -4.49
N GLY A 79 2.21 6.58 -4.41
CA GLY A 79 1.91 7.45 -3.28
C GLY A 79 0.43 7.39 -2.93
N ARG A 80 0.14 6.96 -1.70
CA ARG A 80 -1.22 7.06 -1.15
C ARG A 80 -1.42 8.43 -0.51
N LEU A 81 -2.62 8.99 -0.66
CA LEU A 81 -3.03 10.15 0.11
C LEU A 81 -4.47 9.97 0.64
N PRO A 82 -4.78 10.50 1.83
CA PRO A 82 -6.15 10.52 2.32
C PRO A 82 -6.98 11.58 1.58
N ILE A 83 -8.29 11.33 1.43
CA ILE A 83 -9.27 12.37 1.12
C ILE A 83 -9.88 12.83 2.44
N GLY A 84 -9.50 14.02 2.92
CA GLY A 84 -9.80 14.47 4.28
C GLY A 84 -8.89 13.84 5.34
N ALA A 85 -9.32 13.88 6.60
CA ALA A 85 -8.52 13.33 7.70
C ALA A 85 -8.55 11.81 7.81
N ASN A 86 -7.44 11.25 8.27
CA ASN A 86 -7.27 9.88 8.77
C ASN A 86 -6.74 9.87 10.21
N ASP A 87 -6.37 8.68 10.70
CA ASP A 87 -5.84 8.47 12.05
C ASP A 87 -4.42 9.03 12.30
N PHE A 88 -3.72 9.43 11.24
CA PHE A 88 -2.41 10.12 11.26
C PHE A 88 -2.50 11.59 10.82
N SER A 89 -3.70 12.17 10.91
CA SER A 89 -3.92 13.60 10.72
C SER A 89 -3.75 14.34 12.04
N MET A 90 -3.24 15.57 12.02
CA MET A 90 -3.05 16.35 13.27
C MET A 90 -4.39 16.72 13.91
N GLN A 91 -5.43 16.88 13.09
CA GLN A 91 -6.81 17.17 13.46
C GLN A 91 -7.74 16.48 12.46
N TRP A 92 -9.00 16.25 12.84
CA TRP A 92 -10.00 15.71 11.93
C TRP A 92 -10.70 16.83 11.17
N TYR A 93 -10.81 16.65 9.85
CA TYR A 93 -11.38 17.60 8.91
C TYR A 93 -11.92 16.86 7.68
N CYS A 94 -12.75 17.53 6.90
CA CYS A 94 -13.09 17.14 5.53
C CYS A 94 -13.08 18.34 4.60
N SER A 95 -13.12 18.09 3.29
CA SER A 95 -13.14 19.17 2.29
C SER A 95 -14.52 19.81 2.11
N SER A 96 -15.55 19.42 2.88
CA SER A 96 -16.92 19.94 2.80
C SER A 96 -17.59 19.97 4.19
N GLU A 97 -17.15 20.90 5.02
CA GLU A 97 -17.60 21.01 6.43
C GLU A 97 -19.03 21.56 6.60
N VAL A 98 -19.51 22.37 5.65
CA VAL A 98 -20.83 23.02 5.75
C VAL A 98 -21.95 21.99 5.58
N PRO A 99 -22.83 21.80 6.57
CA PRO A 99 -23.90 20.82 6.49
C PRO A 99 -24.85 21.10 5.31
N GLU A 100 -25.28 20.02 4.64
CA GLU A 100 -26.23 20.08 3.54
C GLU A 100 -25.78 20.93 2.32
N ASP A 101 -24.47 21.12 2.16
CA ASP A 101 -23.87 21.75 0.98
C ASP A 101 -23.88 20.80 -0.23
N TYR A 102 -25.08 20.50 -0.73
CA TYR A 102 -25.29 19.52 -1.81
C TYR A 102 -24.64 19.94 -3.14
N GLU A 103 -24.44 21.24 -3.34
CA GLU A 103 -23.76 21.83 -4.51
C GLU A 103 -22.26 22.04 -4.25
N LEU A 104 -21.75 21.66 -3.08
CA LEU A 104 -20.35 21.74 -2.66
C LEU A 104 -19.74 23.16 -2.79
N GLU A 105 -20.55 24.21 -2.64
CA GLU A 105 -20.14 25.62 -2.80
C GLU A 105 -18.99 26.02 -1.87
N HIS A 106 -18.88 25.35 -0.72
CA HIS A 106 -17.87 25.59 0.31
C HIS A 106 -16.74 24.55 0.28
N PHE A 107 -16.62 23.80 -0.82
CA PHE A 107 -15.55 22.81 -0.98
C PHE A 107 -14.16 23.47 -0.98
N GLN A 108 -13.23 22.96 -0.18
CA GLN A 108 -11.87 23.50 -0.09
C GLN A 108 -10.83 22.44 0.28
N ILE A 109 -9.58 22.72 -0.05
CA ILE A 109 -8.39 21.90 0.27
C ILE A 109 -7.31 22.71 1.00
N ASP A 110 -7.71 23.76 1.72
CA ASP A 110 -6.80 24.68 2.42
C ASP A 110 -5.89 23.97 3.42
N ARG A 111 -6.41 22.91 4.06
CA ARG A 111 -5.65 22.07 4.97
C ARG A 111 -4.57 21.28 4.24
N ASP A 112 -4.94 20.62 3.14
CA ASP A 112 -4.04 19.86 2.28
C ASP A 112 -2.91 20.75 1.73
N GLN A 113 -3.22 22.00 1.34
CA GLN A 113 -2.24 22.98 0.86
C GLN A 113 -1.14 23.29 1.88
N GLN A 114 -1.43 23.18 3.17
CA GLN A 114 -0.47 23.40 4.26
C GLN A 114 0.28 22.13 4.65
N MET A 115 -0.34 20.97 4.46
CA MET A 115 0.17 19.69 4.96
C MET A 115 0.53 18.73 3.83
N THR A 116 -0.46 18.03 3.28
CA THR A 116 -0.28 16.89 2.36
C THR A 116 0.34 17.30 1.00
N ILE A 117 -0.04 18.45 0.44
CA ILE A 117 0.42 18.91 -0.88
C ILE A 117 1.93 19.23 -0.89
N PRO A 118 2.49 19.99 0.08
CA PRO A 118 3.93 20.18 0.18
C PRO A 118 4.71 18.86 0.28
N PHE A 119 4.19 17.88 1.04
CA PHE A 119 4.81 16.56 1.17
C PHE A 119 4.86 15.83 -0.18
N ILE A 120 3.74 15.79 -0.91
CA ILE A 120 3.66 15.18 -2.24
C ILE A 120 4.59 15.89 -3.24
N ARG A 121 4.67 17.22 -3.20
CA ARG A 121 5.52 18.00 -4.11
C ARG A 121 7.00 17.64 -3.98
N GLU A 122 7.51 17.43 -2.78
CA GLU A 122 8.90 16.98 -2.55
C GLU A 122 9.18 15.61 -3.19
N ALA A 123 8.20 14.70 -3.13
CA ALA A 123 8.30 13.39 -3.78
C ALA A 123 8.24 13.50 -5.31
N LEU A 124 7.30 14.29 -5.85
CA LEU A 124 7.11 14.49 -7.30
C LEU A 124 8.30 15.18 -7.97
N GLN A 125 9.09 15.99 -7.24
CA GLN A 125 10.33 16.56 -7.77
C GLN A 125 11.34 15.48 -8.18
N ARG A 126 11.31 14.31 -7.54
CA ARG A 126 12.24 13.18 -7.75
C ARG A 126 11.61 12.04 -8.54
N SER A 127 10.30 11.87 -8.40
CA SER A 127 9.50 10.85 -9.08
C SER A 127 8.30 11.50 -9.79
N PRO A 128 8.51 12.22 -10.92
CA PRO A 128 7.44 12.98 -11.58
C PRO A 128 6.31 12.12 -12.17
N GLU A 129 6.61 10.85 -12.47
CA GLU A 129 5.64 9.88 -13.01
C GLU A 129 4.99 9.00 -11.92
N MET A 130 5.14 9.37 -10.65
CA MET A 130 4.54 8.65 -9.53
C MET A 130 3.03 8.48 -9.73
N THR A 131 2.54 7.26 -9.49
CA THR A 131 1.11 6.97 -9.46
C THR A 131 0.57 7.34 -8.08
N LEU A 132 -0.26 8.38 -8.04
CA LEU A 132 -0.96 8.81 -6.84
C LEU A 132 -2.36 8.21 -6.78
N PHE A 133 -2.73 7.65 -5.64
CA PHE A 133 -4.07 7.14 -5.37
C PHE A 133 -4.63 7.70 -4.08
N ALA A 134 -5.92 8.04 -4.11
CA ALA A 134 -6.60 8.67 -2.99
C ALA A 134 -7.75 7.80 -2.46
N SER A 135 -7.88 7.74 -1.14
CA SER A 135 -8.97 7.04 -0.44
C SER A 135 -9.49 7.87 0.73
N PRO A 136 -10.81 8.04 0.91
CA PRO A 136 -11.36 8.66 2.11
C PRO A 136 -11.35 7.67 3.28
N TRP A 137 -11.12 8.17 4.50
CA TRP A 137 -11.42 7.45 5.73
C TRP A 137 -12.87 7.67 6.16
N SER A 138 -13.38 8.88 5.97
CA SER A 138 -14.78 9.21 6.23
C SER A 138 -15.29 10.16 5.16
N PRO A 139 -16.56 10.06 4.74
CA PRO A 139 -17.25 11.16 4.08
C PRO A 139 -17.40 12.35 5.06
N PRO A 140 -17.75 13.55 4.56
CA PRO A 140 -18.16 14.66 5.41
C PRO A 140 -19.20 14.23 6.45
N PRO A 141 -19.11 14.67 7.72
CA PRO A 141 -19.99 14.20 8.79
C PRO A 141 -21.49 14.28 8.44
N TRP A 142 -21.94 15.37 7.83
CA TRP A 142 -23.35 15.56 7.47
C TRP A 142 -23.89 14.58 6.40
N MET A 143 -23.00 13.88 5.69
CA MET A 143 -23.35 12.81 4.74
C MET A 143 -23.46 11.43 5.40
N LYS A 144 -23.32 11.33 6.73
CA LYS A 144 -23.39 10.07 7.47
C LYS A 144 -24.67 9.96 8.27
N THR A 145 -25.06 8.73 8.60
CA THR A 145 -26.23 8.45 9.46
C THR A 145 -26.08 9.05 10.86
N ARG A 146 -24.83 9.27 11.29
CA ARG A 146 -24.45 10.05 12.47
C ARG A 146 -23.46 11.14 12.04
N PRO A 147 -23.69 12.42 12.39
CA PRO A 147 -22.84 13.52 11.92
C PRO A 147 -21.52 13.61 12.70
N VAL A 148 -20.68 12.59 12.54
CA VAL A 148 -19.37 12.42 13.20
C VAL A 148 -18.34 11.86 12.22
N TYR A 149 -17.06 12.18 12.41
CA TYR A 149 -15.95 11.67 11.59
C TYR A 149 -15.73 10.17 11.78
N ASN A 150 -15.71 9.75 13.03
CA ASN A 150 -15.59 8.35 13.43
C ASN A 150 -16.95 7.67 13.48
N TYR A 151 -16.97 6.37 13.28
CA TYR A 151 -18.16 5.52 13.31
C TYR A 151 -19.26 5.81 12.29
N GLY A 152 -20.22 4.89 12.19
CA GLY A 152 -21.46 5.07 11.45
C GLY A 152 -21.32 4.80 9.96
N CYS A 153 -22.45 4.93 9.26
CA CYS A 153 -22.57 4.51 7.86
C CYS A 153 -22.91 5.70 6.96
N MET A 154 -22.77 5.49 5.66
CA MET A 154 -23.21 6.44 4.65
C MET A 154 -24.74 6.64 4.69
N ARG A 155 -25.20 7.87 4.44
CA ARG A 155 -26.59 8.17 4.14
C ARG A 155 -26.91 7.79 2.69
N MET A 156 -27.89 6.91 2.51
CA MET A 156 -28.20 6.31 1.21
C MET A 156 -29.24 7.09 0.39
N GLU A 157 -29.63 8.30 0.81
CA GLU A 157 -30.50 9.17 0.03
C GLU A 157 -29.82 9.62 -1.28
N GLU A 158 -30.56 9.61 -2.40
CA GLU A 158 -30.05 9.93 -3.74
C GLU A 158 -29.23 11.23 -3.78
N LYS A 159 -29.73 12.30 -3.14
CA LYS A 159 -29.05 13.60 -3.10
C LYS A 159 -27.67 13.51 -2.42
N VAL A 160 -27.54 12.70 -1.36
CA VAL A 160 -26.29 12.54 -0.63
C VAL A 160 -25.31 11.71 -1.46
N LEU A 161 -25.77 10.59 -2.05
CA LEU A 161 -24.92 9.74 -2.89
C LEU A 161 -24.41 10.48 -4.14
N ARG A 162 -25.27 11.30 -4.77
CA ARG A 162 -24.88 12.16 -5.88
C ARG A 162 -23.82 13.18 -5.45
N THR A 163 -24.06 13.93 -4.38
CA THR A 163 -23.08 14.90 -3.87
C THR A 163 -21.78 14.22 -3.46
N TYR A 164 -21.82 13.03 -2.88
CA TYR A 164 -20.59 12.33 -2.49
C TYR A 164 -19.78 11.86 -3.71
N ALA A 165 -20.44 11.42 -4.79
CA ALA A 165 -19.75 11.15 -6.05
C ALA A 165 -19.08 12.42 -6.62
N ASP A 166 -19.77 13.56 -6.57
CA ASP A 166 -19.21 14.85 -7.01
C ASP A 166 -18.07 15.33 -6.08
N TYR A 167 -18.12 15.01 -4.79
CA TYR A 167 -17.06 15.31 -3.82
C TYR A 167 -15.73 14.66 -4.18
N PHE A 168 -15.74 13.39 -4.63
CA PHE A 168 -14.53 12.73 -5.16
C PHE A 168 -13.96 13.47 -6.37
N LEU A 169 -14.81 13.87 -7.31
CA LEU A 169 -14.38 14.56 -8.52
C LEU A 169 -13.82 15.96 -8.22
N ARG A 170 -14.47 16.72 -7.34
CA ARG A 170 -13.97 18.03 -6.88
C ARG A 170 -12.62 17.91 -6.21
N PHE A 171 -12.39 16.87 -5.41
CA PHE A 171 -11.09 16.62 -4.80
C PHE A 171 -10.00 16.38 -5.86
N VAL A 172 -10.26 15.53 -6.85
CA VAL A 172 -9.30 15.29 -7.95
C VAL A 172 -9.04 16.56 -8.75
N GLU A 173 -10.08 17.32 -9.08
CA GLU A 173 -9.95 18.56 -9.83
C GLU A 173 -9.15 19.61 -9.07
N ALA A 174 -9.41 19.79 -7.77
CA ALA A 174 -8.67 20.71 -6.92
C ALA A 174 -7.18 20.32 -6.82
N TYR A 175 -6.85 19.04 -6.68
CA TYR A 175 -5.45 18.58 -6.72
C TYR A 175 -4.80 18.81 -8.08
N ARG A 176 -5.55 18.62 -9.18
CA ARG A 176 -5.07 18.89 -10.54
C ARG A 176 -4.75 20.37 -10.74
N GLU A 177 -5.55 21.28 -10.20
CA GLU A 177 -5.29 22.73 -10.20
C GLU A 177 -4.00 23.09 -9.43
N GLN A 178 -3.61 22.27 -8.45
CA GLN A 178 -2.34 22.37 -7.74
C GLN A 178 -1.16 21.72 -8.47
N GLY A 179 -1.37 21.23 -9.69
CA GLY A 179 -0.39 20.54 -10.53
C GLY A 179 -0.20 19.06 -10.19
N ILE A 180 -1.06 18.48 -9.34
CA ILE A 180 -0.93 17.10 -8.85
C ILE A 180 -1.98 16.21 -9.52
N SER A 181 -1.53 15.21 -10.26
CA SER A 181 -2.43 14.28 -10.95
C SER A 181 -2.68 13.04 -10.12
N ILE A 182 -3.86 12.96 -9.49
CA ILE A 182 -4.37 11.71 -8.90
C ILE A 182 -4.81 10.79 -10.04
N ARG A 183 -4.39 9.52 -10.00
CA ARG A 183 -4.63 8.53 -11.06
C ARG A 183 -5.65 7.47 -10.66
N GLN A 184 -5.79 7.22 -9.37
CA GLN A 184 -6.67 6.16 -8.86
C GLN A 184 -7.51 6.69 -7.69
N LEU A 185 -8.80 6.40 -7.72
CA LEU A 185 -9.72 6.62 -6.61
C LEU A 185 -10.10 5.29 -6.00
N HIS A 186 -9.97 5.22 -4.69
CA HIS A 186 -10.31 4.07 -3.86
C HIS A 186 -11.56 4.45 -3.04
N VAL A 187 -12.63 3.66 -3.16
CA VAL A 187 -13.99 4.07 -2.73
C VAL A 187 -14.06 4.39 -1.25
N GLN A 188 -13.39 3.59 -0.42
CA GLN A 188 -13.43 3.76 1.03
C GLN A 188 -12.24 3.04 1.64
N ASN A 189 -11.58 3.68 2.61
CA ASN A 189 -10.63 2.99 3.48
C ASN A 189 -11.38 2.10 4.48
N GLU A 190 -10.99 0.83 4.57
CA GLU A 190 -11.49 -0.10 5.59
C GLU A 190 -13.03 -0.13 5.70
N PRO A 191 -13.78 -0.41 4.61
CA PRO A 191 -15.23 -0.21 4.59
C PRO A 191 -16.02 -1.07 5.59
N MET A 192 -15.40 -2.09 6.17
CA MET A 192 -15.99 -3.00 7.15
C MET A 192 -15.57 -2.67 8.60
N ALA A 193 -14.87 -1.55 8.82
CA ALA A 193 -14.36 -1.17 10.13
C ALA A 193 -15.03 0.09 10.71
N ASP A 194 -15.75 -0.09 11.83
CA ASP A 194 -16.40 1.00 12.59
C ASP A 194 -15.45 1.54 13.66
N GLN A 195 -14.61 2.50 13.28
CA GLN A 195 -13.44 2.85 14.07
C GLN A 195 -13.66 4.08 14.94
N LYS A 196 -12.87 4.18 16.01
CA LYS A 196 -12.87 5.35 16.90
C LYS A 196 -12.21 6.60 16.32
N PHE A 197 -11.62 6.48 15.15
CA PHE A 197 -11.04 7.54 14.31
C PHE A 197 -11.83 7.64 12.99
N PRO A 198 -11.51 8.57 12.07
CA PRO A 198 -12.31 8.76 10.86
C PRO A 198 -12.55 7.43 10.14
N SER A 199 -13.81 7.09 9.95
CA SER A 199 -14.25 5.81 9.40
C SER A 199 -15.66 5.92 8.86
N CYS A 200 -16.02 5.02 7.96
CA CYS A 200 -17.39 4.90 7.46
C CYS A 200 -17.67 3.45 7.08
N LEU A 201 -18.64 2.86 7.76
CA LEU A 201 -19.12 1.53 7.43
C LEU A 201 -19.94 1.55 6.14
N TRP A 202 -19.72 0.55 5.32
CA TRP A 202 -20.52 0.24 4.15
C TRP A 202 -20.92 -1.23 4.21
N SER A 203 -22.17 -1.53 3.86
CA SER A 203 -22.50 -2.89 3.44
C SER A 203 -22.04 -3.09 1.99
N GLY A 204 -21.80 -4.35 1.60
CA GLY A 204 -21.47 -4.67 0.20
C GLY A 204 -22.57 -4.22 -0.79
N ALA A 205 -23.84 -4.28 -0.37
CA ALA A 205 -24.97 -3.83 -1.20
C ALA A 205 -25.00 -2.30 -1.36
N ASP A 206 -24.80 -1.55 -0.28
CA ASP A 206 -24.77 -0.08 -0.33
C ASP A 206 -23.61 0.41 -1.20
N MET A 207 -22.44 -0.19 -1.06
CA MET A 207 -21.27 0.18 -1.86
C MET A 207 -21.45 -0.21 -3.33
N ARG A 208 -22.04 -1.37 -3.64
CA ARG A 208 -22.44 -1.75 -5.01
C ARG A 208 -23.34 -0.70 -5.62
N ASP A 209 -24.38 -0.28 -4.91
CA ASP A 209 -25.36 0.68 -5.41
C ASP A 209 -24.75 2.07 -5.59
N PHE A 210 -23.86 2.49 -4.69
CA PHE A 210 -23.10 3.73 -4.84
C PHE A 210 -22.15 3.70 -6.06
N ILE A 211 -21.37 2.64 -6.22
CA ILE A 211 -20.44 2.49 -7.36
C ILE A 211 -21.21 2.43 -8.68
N GLY A 212 -22.22 1.56 -8.78
CA GLY A 212 -22.96 1.32 -10.01
C GLY A 212 -23.88 2.46 -10.41
N GLY A 213 -24.49 3.13 -9.42
CA GLY A 213 -25.51 4.17 -9.64
C GLY A 213 -24.97 5.60 -9.69
N TYR A 214 -23.86 5.89 -9.00
CA TYR A 214 -23.43 7.28 -8.76
C TYR A 214 -21.96 7.51 -9.10
N LEU A 215 -21.02 6.89 -8.38
CA LEU A 215 -19.60 7.18 -8.52
C LEU A 215 -19.04 6.74 -9.87
N GLY A 216 -19.33 5.50 -10.30
CA GLY A 216 -18.91 4.97 -11.59
C GLY A 216 -19.39 5.83 -12.78
N PRO A 217 -20.69 6.12 -12.89
CA PRO A 217 -21.22 7.05 -13.89
C PRO A 217 -20.59 8.44 -13.84
N ALA A 218 -20.37 9.01 -12.64
CA ALA A 218 -19.75 10.32 -12.47
C ALA A 218 -18.30 10.34 -12.98
N VAL A 219 -17.47 9.37 -12.59
CA VAL A 219 -16.08 9.20 -13.08
C VAL A 219 -16.05 9.03 -14.59
N LYS A 220 -16.94 8.21 -15.17
CA LYS A 220 -17.01 8.05 -16.63
C LYS A 220 -17.42 9.34 -17.34
N LYS A 221 -18.34 10.11 -16.76
CA LYS A 221 -18.84 11.38 -17.33
C LYS A 221 -17.79 12.49 -17.26
N SER A 222 -16.97 12.54 -16.20
CA SER A 222 -15.95 13.58 -16.03
C SER A 222 -14.85 13.52 -17.10
N ARG A 223 -14.64 12.33 -17.72
CA ARG A 223 -13.56 12.05 -18.68
C ARG A 223 -12.16 12.32 -18.13
N LEU A 224 -12.03 12.40 -16.81
CA LEU A 224 -10.73 12.44 -16.15
C LEU A 224 -10.03 11.08 -16.37
N PRO A 225 -8.70 11.06 -16.55
CA PRO A 225 -7.94 9.83 -16.70
C PRO A 225 -7.75 9.13 -15.33
N LEU A 226 -8.87 8.70 -14.75
CA LEU A 226 -8.97 8.09 -13.43
C LEU A 226 -9.36 6.62 -13.53
N GLU A 227 -8.67 5.80 -12.76
CA GLU A 227 -9.08 4.44 -12.44
C GLU A 227 -9.93 4.46 -11.17
N LEU A 228 -11.04 3.72 -11.15
CA LEU A 228 -11.81 3.48 -9.94
C LEU A 228 -11.47 2.10 -9.38
N TRP A 229 -11.19 2.02 -8.08
CA TRP A 229 -10.77 0.82 -7.37
C TRP A 229 -11.67 0.57 -6.18
N LEU A 230 -12.04 -0.70 -5.95
CA LEU A 230 -12.97 -1.07 -4.87
C LEU A 230 -12.37 -0.84 -3.48
N GLY A 231 -11.06 -1.08 -3.33
CA GLY A 231 -10.37 -1.03 -2.05
C GLY A 231 -10.32 0.36 -1.41
N THR A 232 -9.76 0.50 -0.20
CA THR A 232 -8.77 -0.38 0.45
C THR A 232 -9.41 -1.38 1.44
N ILE A 233 -9.60 -2.64 0.99
CA ILE A 233 -10.30 -3.70 1.75
C ILE A 233 -9.38 -4.29 2.82
N ASN A 234 -9.77 -4.19 4.09
CA ASN A 234 -8.99 -4.66 5.23
C ASN A 234 -9.47 -5.95 5.86
N GLY A 235 -10.61 -6.49 5.43
CA GLY A 235 -11.22 -7.62 6.10
C GLY A 235 -11.92 -8.61 5.16
N PRO A 236 -12.56 -9.63 5.74
CA PRO A 236 -12.55 -9.91 7.18
C PRO A 236 -11.19 -10.38 7.72
N PHE A 237 -10.94 -10.11 9.00
CA PHE A 237 -9.64 -10.31 9.68
C PHE A 237 -9.38 -11.74 10.16
N VAL A 238 -10.40 -12.60 10.23
CA VAL A 238 -10.31 -13.94 10.84
C VAL A 238 -11.25 -14.96 10.20
N ASP A 239 -10.77 -16.21 10.10
CA ASP A 239 -11.54 -17.42 9.78
C ASP A 239 -12.30 -17.99 11.01
N PHE A 240 -12.78 -17.12 11.91
CA PHE A 240 -13.61 -17.56 13.03
C PHE A 240 -15.09 -17.33 12.71
N GLU A 241 -15.93 -18.32 13.03
CA GLU A 241 -17.39 -18.18 13.03
C GLU A 241 -17.87 -17.06 14.00
N GLY A 242 -17.00 -16.52 14.87
CA GLY A 242 -17.33 -15.42 15.77
C GLY A 242 -16.78 -14.07 15.29
N ILE A 243 -17.62 -13.03 15.41
CA ILE A 243 -17.27 -11.63 15.15
C ILE A 243 -16.12 -11.19 16.06
N ALA A 244 -14.92 -10.97 15.51
CA ALA A 244 -13.91 -10.15 16.17
C ALA A 244 -14.17 -8.67 15.82
N GLY A 245 -14.31 -7.80 16.82
CA GLY A 245 -14.30 -6.34 16.60
C GLY A 245 -15.61 -5.69 16.13
N GLY A 246 -16.75 -6.38 16.20
CA GLY A 246 -18.06 -5.78 15.91
C GLY A 246 -18.44 -5.68 14.42
N ALA A 247 -17.64 -6.23 13.51
CA ALA A 247 -18.04 -6.43 12.11
C ALA A 247 -19.27 -7.34 12.04
N PRO A 248 -20.37 -6.98 11.37
CA PRO A 248 -21.56 -7.83 11.32
C PRO A 248 -21.22 -9.22 10.81
N ALA A 249 -21.73 -10.27 11.46
CA ALA A 249 -21.62 -11.67 11.01
C ALA A 249 -22.23 -11.93 9.62
N GLY A 250 -22.76 -10.92 8.94
CA GLY A 250 -23.19 -11.01 7.55
C GLY A 250 -22.05 -10.82 6.54
N GLU A 251 -20.85 -10.42 6.97
CA GLU A 251 -19.71 -10.09 6.11
C GLU A 251 -18.54 -11.07 6.32
N TYR A 252 -18.87 -12.37 6.38
CA TYR A 252 -17.85 -13.42 6.25
C TYR A 252 -17.15 -13.33 4.89
N PHE A 253 -15.99 -13.98 4.82
CA PHE A 253 -15.07 -14.07 3.68
C PHE A 253 -15.77 -13.98 2.31
N ASP A 254 -15.15 -13.26 1.39
CA ASP A 254 -15.59 -12.96 0.01
C ASP A 254 -16.95 -12.28 -0.19
N LEU A 255 -17.87 -12.24 0.79
CA LEU A 255 -19.22 -11.74 0.53
C LEU A 255 -19.29 -10.23 0.27
N PHE A 256 -18.49 -9.42 0.97
CA PHE A 256 -18.50 -7.96 0.78
C PHE A 256 -18.11 -7.61 -0.65
N GLU A 257 -16.92 -8.04 -1.08
CA GLU A 257 -16.40 -7.81 -2.42
C GLU A 257 -17.19 -8.60 -3.47
N ASN A 258 -17.62 -9.83 -3.22
CA ASN A 258 -18.43 -10.59 -4.19
C ASN A 258 -19.79 -9.94 -4.43
N THR A 259 -20.43 -9.37 -3.40
CA THR A 259 -21.71 -8.65 -3.58
C THR A 259 -21.55 -7.52 -4.60
N ILE A 260 -20.39 -6.87 -4.62
CA ILE A 260 -20.09 -5.76 -5.52
C ILE A 260 -19.60 -6.28 -6.88
N LEU A 261 -18.67 -7.24 -6.90
CA LEU A 261 -18.03 -7.72 -8.13
C LEU A 261 -18.94 -8.65 -8.95
N SER A 262 -19.88 -9.35 -8.32
CA SER A 262 -20.88 -10.17 -9.03
C SER A 262 -21.90 -9.30 -9.80
N ASP A 263 -22.11 -8.06 -9.36
CA ASP A 263 -22.92 -7.08 -10.08
C ASP A 263 -22.15 -6.53 -11.29
N LYS A 264 -22.69 -6.78 -12.49
CA LYS A 264 -22.04 -6.38 -13.75
C LYS A 264 -21.94 -4.86 -13.91
N GLN A 265 -22.92 -4.10 -13.41
CA GLN A 265 -22.91 -2.65 -13.55
C GLN A 265 -21.82 -2.05 -12.67
N ALA A 266 -21.79 -2.37 -11.38
CA ALA A 266 -20.77 -1.89 -10.46
C ALA A 266 -19.37 -2.34 -10.92
N ARG A 267 -19.17 -3.63 -11.20
CA ARG A 267 -17.87 -4.17 -11.67
C ARG A 267 -17.38 -3.51 -12.95
N SER A 268 -18.26 -3.13 -13.88
CA SER A 268 -17.84 -2.53 -15.15
C SER A 268 -17.10 -1.19 -15.02
N TYR A 269 -17.23 -0.52 -13.86
CA TYR A 269 -16.50 0.72 -13.56
C TYR A 269 -15.17 0.48 -12.83
N LEU A 270 -14.96 -0.71 -12.27
CA LEU A 270 -13.80 -1.03 -11.45
C LEU A 270 -12.63 -1.49 -12.31
N THR A 271 -11.48 -0.86 -12.11
CA THR A 271 -10.20 -1.28 -12.72
C THR A 271 -9.52 -2.38 -11.90
N GLY A 272 -9.78 -2.41 -10.59
CA GLY A 272 -9.17 -3.39 -9.71
C GLY A 272 -9.66 -3.35 -8.28
N VAL A 273 -9.09 -4.24 -7.47
CA VAL A 273 -9.36 -4.37 -6.04
C VAL A 273 -8.08 -4.11 -5.25
N GLY A 274 -8.18 -3.26 -4.24
CA GLY A 274 -7.08 -2.96 -3.32
C GLY A 274 -7.31 -3.65 -1.99
N PHE A 275 -6.28 -4.31 -1.47
CA PHE A 275 -6.31 -5.03 -0.21
C PHE A 275 -5.26 -4.50 0.77
N GLN A 276 -5.60 -4.47 2.05
CA GLN A 276 -4.71 -4.21 3.17
C GLN A 276 -4.41 -5.51 3.92
N TRP A 277 -3.56 -5.45 4.93
CA TRP A 277 -3.08 -6.58 5.73
C TRP A 277 -4.11 -7.68 6.09
N GLY A 278 -5.33 -7.35 6.50
CA GLY A 278 -6.37 -8.36 6.78
C GLY A 278 -7.10 -8.89 5.54
N GLY A 279 -7.25 -8.08 4.49
CA GLY A 279 -7.82 -8.48 3.19
C GLY A 279 -6.96 -9.48 2.41
N LYS A 280 -5.76 -9.83 2.91
CA LYS A 280 -4.88 -10.83 2.30
C LYS A 280 -5.51 -12.23 2.20
N HIS A 281 -6.48 -12.53 3.04
CA HIS A 281 -7.10 -13.86 3.09
C HIS A 281 -7.97 -14.12 1.86
N VAL A 282 -8.63 -13.09 1.31
CA VAL A 282 -9.60 -13.20 0.21
C VAL A 282 -9.02 -13.06 -1.19
N ILE A 283 -7.74 -12.70 -1.28
CA ILE A 283 -7.13 -12.28 -2.55
C ILE A 283 -7.08 -13.39 -3.59
N GLU A 284 -6.79 -14.63 -3.17
CA GLU A 284 -6.69 -15.76 -4.08
C GLU A 284 -8.05 -16.07 -4.72
N GLN A 285 -9.09 -16.17 -3.90
CA GLN A 285 -10.45 -16.46 -4.36
C GLN A 285 -10.96 -15.34 -5.28
N THR A 286 -10.77 -14.08 -4.87
CA THR A 286 -11.15 -12.92 -5.69
C THR A 286 -10.44 -12.94 -7.05
N ARG A 287 -9.14 -13.28 -7.10
CA ARG A 287 -8.37 -13.34 -8.35
C ARG A 287 -8.82 -14.47 -9.27
N ILE A 288 -9.13 -15.63 -8.71
CA ILE A 288 -9.64 -16.76 -9.49
C ILE A 288 -11.00 -16.41 -10.12
N ALA A 289 -11.86 -15.71 -9.38
CA ALA A 289 -13.18 -15.33 -9.84
C ALA A 289 -13.18 -14.18 -10.88
N TYR A 290 -12.25 -13.21 -10.74
CA TYR A 290 -12.20 -12.00 -11.55
C TYR A 290 -10.82 -11.73 -12.17
N PRO A 291 -10.26 -12.67 -12.96
CA PRO A 291 -8.90 -12.57 -13.50
C PRO A 291 -8.69 -11.39 -14.47
N GLU A 292 -9.76 -10.74 -14.92
CA GLU A 292 -9.70 -9.53 -15.73
C GLU A 292 -9.36 -8.26 -14.94
N LEU A 293 -9.51 -8.29 -13.61
CA LEU A 293 -9.24 -7.16 -12.73
C LEU A 293 -7.78 -7.10 -12.30
N ARG A 294 -7.37 -5.91 -11.86
CA ARG A 294 -6.04 -5.66 -11.29
C ARG A 294 -6.09 -5.74 -9.77
N TYR A 295 -4.94 -6.03 -9.15
CA TYR A 295 -4.84 -6.22 -7.70
C TYR A 295 -3.69 -5.41 -7.11
N MET A 296 -3.94 -4.76 -5.99
CA MET A 296 -2.99 -3.86 -5.33
C MET A 296 -2.97 -4.12 -3.82
N GLN A 297 -1.78 -4.13 -3.23
CA GLN A 297 -1.64 -3.98 -1.79
C GLN A 297 -1.55 -2.48 -1.48
N THR A 298 -2.44 -1.99 -0.63
CA THR A 298 -2.69 -0.55 -0.47
C THR A 298 -2.23 0.02 0.87
N GLU A 299 -1.98 -0.83 1.87
CA GLU A 299 -1.50 -0.44 3.20
C GLU A 299 -0.90 -1.63 3.95
N SER A 300 0.36 -1.48 4.38
CA SER A 300 1.05 -2.47 5.23
C SER A 300 0.46 -2.49 6.64
N GLU A 301 0.60 -3.62 7.34
CA GLU A 301 0.15 -3.71 8.73
C GLU A 301 0.91 -2.75 9.66
N TYR A 302 0.19 -2.15 10.60
CA TYR A 302 0.62 -1.00 11.39
C TYR A 302 1.69 -1.27 12.46
N GLY A 303 1.83 -2.50 12.95
CA GLY A 303 2.79 -2.83 14.02
C GLY A 303 2.53 -2.13 15.37
N ASP A 304 3.53 -2.13 16.24
CA ASP A 304 3.42 -1.67 17.64
C ASP A 304 4.36 -0.51 18.01
N GLY A 305 4.97 0.12 16.99
CA GLY A 305 5.91 1.24 17.16
C GLY A 305 7.33 0.83 17.54
N LYS A 306 7.58 -0.46 17.79
CA LYS A 306 8.94 -0.95 18.13
C LYS A 306 9.86 -1.01 16.92
N ASN A 307 9.33 -0.97 15.69
CA ASN A 307 10.10 -1.08 14.46
C ASN A 307 11.06 -2.29 14.48
N SER A 308 10.58 -3.42 14.99
CA SER A 308 11.42 -4.60 15.27
C SER A 308 11.79 -5.38 14.01
N TRP A 309 12.90 -6.12 14.07
CA TRP A 309 13.30 -7.04 13.01
C TRP A 309 12.24 -8.12 12.75
N THR A 310 11.64 -8.68 13.80
CA THR A 310 10.57 -9.67 13.69
C THR A 310 9.34 -9.13 12.94
N GLN A 311 9.01 -7.85 13.13
CA GLN A 311 7.92 -7.22 12.37
C GLN A 311 8.31 -7.07 10.90
N MET A 312 9.56 -6.70 10.60
CA MET A 312 10.06 -6.67 9.22
C MET A 312 9.94 -8.04 8.54
N GLU A 313 10.35 -9.13 9.20
CA GLU A 313 10.20 -10.49 8.64
C GLU A 313 8.73 -10.85 8.41
N TYR A 314 7.84 -10.39 9.29
CA TYR A 314 6.40 -10.53 9.10
C TYR A 314 5.90 -9.77 7.85
N ILE A 315 6.34 -8.54 7.64
CA ILE A 315 6.03 -7.76 6.44
C ILE A 315 6.59 -8.44 5.18
N PHE A 316 7.79 -9.03 5.23
CA PHE A 316 8.34 -9.81 4.12
C PHE A 316 7.44 -11.00 3.75
N ARG A 317 6.95 -11.76 4.75
CA ARG A 317 5.98 -12.85 4.50
C ARG A 317 4.67 -12.34 3.90
N GLN A 318 4.22 -11.14 4.28
CA GLN A 318 3.06 -10.52 3.63
C GLN A 318 3.37 -10.17 2.17
N MET A 319 4.50 -9.52 1.87
CA MET A 319 4.90 -9.25 0.49
C MET A 319 4.95 -10.54 -0.35
N TRP A 320 5.52 -11.60 0.21
CA TRP A 320 5.55 -12.92 -0.44
C TRP A 320 4.15 -13.38 -0.82
N LEU A 321 3.20 -13.36 0.12
CA LEU A 321 1.81 -13.75 -0.12
C LEU A 321 1.18 -12.90 -1.24
N TYR A 322 1.27 -11.58 -1.11
CA TYR A 322 0.68 -10.65 -2.07
C TYR A 322 1.21 -10.84 -3.50
N PHE A 323 2.53 -10.91 -3.68
CA PHE A 323 3.12 -11.10 -5.01
C PHE A 323 2.86 -12.50 -5.58
N HIS A 324 2.74 -13.55 -4.75
CA HIS A 324 2.35 -14.88 -5.25
C HIS A 324 0.87 -14.94 -5.66
N HIS A 325 0.03 -14.06 -5.12
CA HIS A 325 -1.39 -13.97 -5.45
C HIS A 325 -1.76 -12.83 -6.40
N GLY A 326 -0.86 -12.44 -7.29
CA GLY A 326 -1.23 -11.60 -8.44
C GLY A 326 -1.21 -10.10 -8.21
N VAL A 327 -0.70 -9.62 -7.07
CA VAL A 327 -0.63 -8.19 -6.78
C VAL A 327 0.46 -7.48 -7.58
N GLU A 328 0.12 -6.30 -8.06
CA GLU A 328 0.95 -5.48 -8.94
C GLU A 328 1.78 -4.43 -8.20
N SER A 329 1.38 -4.03 -7.00
CA SER A 329 2.04 -2.96 -6.24
C SER A 329 1.90 -3.14 -4.73
N TYR A 330 2.85 -2.57 -3.99
CA TYR A 330 2.90 -2.63 -2.53
C TYR A 330 3.16 -1.25 -1.93
N VAL A 331 2.32 -0.83 -0.99
CA VAL A 331 2.36 0.50 -0.39
C VAL A 331 2.47 0.38 1.12
N TYR A 332 3.59 0.87 1.64
CA TYR A 332 3.85 0.91 3.06
C TYR A 332 3.05 2.04 3.73
N TRP A 333 2.60 1.85 4.96
CA TRP A 333 1.71 2.79 5.61
C TRP A 333 2.40 4.14 5.89
N ASN A 334 3.27 4.21 6.90
CA ASN A 334 3.90 5.48 7.29
C ASN A 334 5.33 5.64 6.74
N LEU A 335 5.55 6.63 5.88
CA LEU A 335 6.89 6.95 5.35
C LEU A 335 7.83 7.55 6.41
N ALA A 336 7.29 8.30 7.36
CA ALA A 336 8.02 8.80 8.51
C ALA A 336 7.07 9.07 9.68
N LEU A 337 7.55 8.93 10.91
CA LEU A 337 6.84 9.32 12.13
C LEU A 337 7.77 9.93 13.18
N PRO A 338 7.26 10.83 14.04
CA PRO A 338 7.96 11.21 15.28
C PRO A 338 8.20 10.01 16.20
N SER A 339 9.27 10.04 17.00
CA SER A 339 9.60 8.97 17.96
C SER A 339 8.54 8.70 19.03
N ASP A 340 7.73 9.70 19.36
CA ASP A 340 6.68 9.66 20.37
C ASP A 340 5.27 9.55 19.75
N SER A 341 5.17 9.35 18.43
CA SER A 341 3.90 9.45 17.72
C SER A 341 2.91 8.37 18.16
N VAL A 342 1.68 8.80 18.48
CA VAL A 342 0.55 7.95 18.80
C VAL A 342 -0.56 8.32 17.83
N SER A 343 -1.03 7.36 17.04
CA SER A 343 -2.18 7.62 16.15
C SER A 343 -3.45 7.73 16.98
N THR A 344 -4.56 8.16 16.37
CA THR A 344 -5.85 8.21 17.09
C THR A 344 -6.40 6.82 17.47
N TRP A 345 -5.73 5.74 17.05
CA TRP A 345 -5.92 4.42 17.64
C TRP A 345 -5.46 4.32 19.10
N GLY A 346 -4.62 5.25 19.59
CA GLY A 346 -4.16 5.28 20.98
C GLY A 346 -2.93 4.42 21.27
N TRP A 347 -2.20 3.99 20.25
CA TRP A 347 -0.86 3.40 20.40
C TRP A 347 0.08 3.86 19.28
N GLN A 348 1.37 3.55 19.42
CA GLN A 348 2.40 3.88 18.42
C GLN A 348 2.40 2.87 17.27
N GLN A 349 2.59 3.32 16.03
CA GLN A 349 2.71 2.42 14.88
C GLN A 349 4.11 2.51 14.27
N ASN A 350 4.46 1.52 13.46
CA ASN A 350 5.73 1.49 12.76
C ASN A 350 5.79 2.52 11.62
N SER A 351 7.02 2.80 11.20
CA SER A 351 7.33 3.68 10.08
C SER A 351 8.59 3.22 9.37
N LEU A 352 8.78 3.63 8.12
CA LEU A 352 10.07 3.43 7.44
C LEU A 352 11.19 4.23 8.12
N VAL A 353 10.86 5.41 8.65
CA VAL A 353 11.82 6.31 9.26
C VAL A 353 11.25 6.98 10.50
N THR A 354 11.98 6.91 11.60
CA THR A 354 11.67 7.69 12.81
C THR A 354 12.44 8.99 12.79
N VAL A 355 11.75 10.11 13.04
CA VAL A 355 12.35 11.43 13.26
C VAL A 355 12.38 11.70 14.75
N THR A 356 13.58 11.80 15.32
CA THR A 356 13.77 12.10 16.74
C THR A 356 13.58 13.60 17.03
N GLU A 357 13.44 13.97 18.30
CA GLU A 357 13.25 15.37 18.71
C GLU A 357 14.39 16.30 18.27
N ASP A 358 15.63 15.81 18.25
CA ASP A 358 16.83 16.55 17.80
C ASP A 358 16.97 16.61 16.26
N GLY A 359 15.99 16.12 15.51
CA GLY A 359 16.01 16.14 14.05
C GLY A 359 16.99 15.12 13.45
N THR A 360 17.19 13.98 14.13
CA THR A 360 17.93 12.84 13.61
C THR A 360 16.97 11.86 12.93
N LEU A 361 17.42 11.29 11.80
CA LEU A 361 16.69 10.28 11.04
C LEU A 361 17.17 8.89 11.44
N VAL A 362 16.25 8.02 11.85
CA VAL A 362 16.51 6.61 12.14
C VAL A 362 15.78 5.75 11.11
N TRP A 363 16.54 5.19 10.17
CA TRP A 363 16.03 4.29 9.14
C TRP A 363 15.75 2.91 9.74
N GLN A 364 14.51 2.46 9.63
CA GLN A 364 14.04 1.25 10.32
C GLN A 364 14.25 -0.01 9.48
N PRO A 365 14.24 -1.21 10.08
CA PRO A 365 14.37 -2.47 9.33
C PRO A 365 13.42 -2.59 8.12
N GLU A 366 12.17 -2.12 8.27
CA GLU A 366 11.17 -2.16 7.20
C GLU A 366 11.48 -1.20 6.04
N PHE A 367 12.26 -0.13 6.28
CA PHE A 367 12.80 0.68 5.18
C PHE A 367 13.76 -0.13 4.32
N TYR A 368 14.68 -0.86 4.94
CA TYR A 368 15.62 -1.68 4.19
C TYR A 368 14.91 -2.81 3.44
N LEU A 369 13.90 -3.44 4.02
CA LEU A 369 13.04 -4.38 3.31
C LEU A 369 12.39 -3.76 2.07
N MET A 370 11.76 -2.59 2.22
CA MET A 370 11.18 -1.89 1.07
C MET A 370 12.24 -1.55 0.01
N LYS A 371 13.46 -1.18 0.44
CA LYS A 371 14.59 -0.88 -0.44
C LYS A 371 15.09 -2.12 -1.19
N HIS A 372 15.19 -3.27 -0.52
CA HIS A 372 15.57 -4.56 -1.14
C HIS A 372 14.68 -4.91 -2.34
N LEU A 373 13.38 -4.62 -2.27
CA LEU A 373 12.52 -4.80 -3.44
C LEU A 373 12.59 -3.61 -4.42
N SER A 374 12.29 -2.40 -3.95
CA SER A 374 12.05 -1.25 -4.83
C SER A 374 13.28 -0.74 -5.56
N HIS A 375 14.47 -0.88 -4.97
CA HIS A 375 15.73 -0.53 -5.64
C HIS A 375 16.01 -1.44 -6.84
N PHE A 376 15.77 -2.75 -6.70
CA PHE A 376 16.15 -3.75 -7.71
C PHE A 376 15.02 -4.05 -8.70
N VAL A 377 13.76 -4.05 -8.26
CA VAL A 377 12.59 -4.39 -9.08
C VAL A 377 12.06 -3.14 -9.77
N LYS A 378 12.29 -3.05 -11.08
CA LYS A 378 11.91 -1.89 -11.90
C LYS A 378 10.45 -1.94 -12.32
N LYS A 379 9.89 -0.76 -12.63
CA LYS A 379 8.54 -0.65 -13.20
C LYS A 379 8.40 -1.53 -14.45
N ASN A 380 7.29 -2.24 -14.54
CA ASN A 380 6.99 -3.22 -15.57
C ASN A 380 7.77 -4.54 -15.48
N ALA A 381 8.47 -4.80 -14.37
CA ALA A 381 8.99 -6.14 -14.08
C ALA A 381 7.86 -7.19 -14.06
N LYS A 382 8.18 -8.43 -14.36
CA LYS A 382 7.26 -9.57 -14.30
C LYS A 382 7.59 -10.43 -13.09
N VAL A 383 6.58 -10.77 -12.29
CA VAL A 383 6.76 -11.80 -11.26
C VAL A 383 6.99 -13.15 -11.95
N LEU A 384 7.95 -13.92 -11.47
CA LEU A 384 8.32 -15.23 -12.00
C LEU A 384 7.89 -16.32 -11.04
N SER A 385 7.35 -17.41 -11.57
CA SER A 385 7.06 -18.59 -10.75
C SER A 385 8.34 -19.40 -10.50
N VAL A 386 8.60 -19.68 -9.22
CA VAL A 386 9.74 -20.46 -8.73
C VAL A 386 9.35 -21.89 -8.35
N SER A 387 10.34 -22.77 -8.26
CA SER A 387 10.20 -24.13 -7.74
C SER A 387 11.39 -24.55 -6.89
N GLY A 388 11.20 -25.54 -6.01
CA GLY A 388 12.18 -25.96 -4.99
C GLY A 388 11.77 -25.50 -3.59
N ARG A 389 12.51 -25.96 -2.56
CA ARG A 389 12.14 -25.73 -1.15
C ARG A 389 12.23 -24.27 -0.72
N TRP A 390 13.12 -23.49 -1.33
CA TRP A 390 13.23 -22.05 -1.08
C TRP A 390 12.05 -21.23 -1.64
N SER A 391 11.17 -21.82 -2.46
CA SER A 391 10.01 -21.11 -3.03
C SER A 391 9.12 -20.47 -1.96
N ALA A 392 9.01 -21.07 -0.78
CA ALA A 392 8.23 -20.56 0.34
C ALA A 392 8.80 -19.25 0.95
N ASN A 393 10.07 -18.92 0.66
CA ASN A 393 10.75 -17.74 1.19
C ASN A 393 11.40 -16.92 0.07
N THR A 394 10.97 -17.07 -1.19
CA THR A 394 11.53 -16.33 -2.32
C THR A 394 10.45 -15.67 -3.15
N ILE A 395 10.67 -14.42 -3.55
CA ILE A 395 9.92 -13.74 -4.60
C ILE A 395 10.88 -13.46 -5.75
N ALA A 396 10.53 -13.89 -6.95
CA ALA A 396 11.37 -13.71 -8.13
C ALA A 396 10.73 -12.75 -9.14
N PHE A 397 11.55 -11.91 -9.74
CA PHE A 397 11.13 -10.91 -10.73
C PHE A 397 12.07 -10.94 -11.94
N GLN A 398 11.53 -10.61 -13.11
CA GLN A 398 12.33 -10.25 -14.29
C GLN A 398 12.07 -8.80 -14.65
N ASN A 399 13.10 -7.98 -14.65
CA ASN A 399 13.04 -6.59 -15.08
C ASN A 399 12.90 -6.47 -16.60
N PRO A 400 12.46 -5.30 -17.12
CA PRO A 400 12.33 -5.08 -18.56
C PRO A 400 13.64 -5.23 -19.35
N ASP A 401 14.79 -5.03 -18.71
CA ASP A 401 16.12 -5.22 -19.31
C ASP A 401 16.56 -6.70 -19.37
N GLY A 402 15.75 -7.60 -18.81
CA GLY A 402 16.01 -9.04 -18.76
C GLY A 402 16.66 -9.52 -17.46
N SER A 403 17.17 -8.62 -16.61
CA SER A 403 17.77 -8.99 -15.33
C SER A 403 16.76 -9.68 -14.42
N VAL A 404 17.24 -10.68 -13.67
CA VAL A 404 16.43 -11.46 -12.72
C VAL A 404 16.77 -11.01 -11.31
N VAL A 405 15.75 -10.68 -10.53
CA VAL A 405 15.87 -10.31 -9.12
C VAL A 405 15.25 -11.41 -8.28
N LEU A 406 16.01 -11.98 -7.34
CA LEU A 406 15.53 -12.93 -6.34
C LEU A 406 15.57 -12.25 -4.98
N GLU A 407 14.41 -12.06 -4.37
CA GLU A 407 14.28 -11.61 -2.99
C GLU A 407 14.06 -12.82 -2.09
N VAL A 408 15.02 -13.13 -1.21
CA VAL A 408 15.08 -14.36 -0.42
C VAL A 408 15.19 -14.02 1.07
N GLY A 409 14.30 -14.59 1.89
CA GLY A 409 14.38 -14.45 3.35
C GLY A 409 14.83 -15.74 4.03
N ASN A 410 15.73 -15.64 5.01
CA ASN A 410 15.97 -16.70 5.98
C ASN A 410 15.40 -16.29 7.34
N GLY A 411 14.15 -16.68 7.62
CA GLY A 411 13.51 -16.41 8.91
C GLY A 411 13.78 -17.48 9.99
N MET A 412 14.76 -18.38 9.80
CA MET A 412 15.09 -19.45 10.74
C MET A 412 16.20 -19.01 11.70
N ASP A 413 16.28 -19.68 12.87
CA ASP A 413 17.32 -19.48 13.88
C ASP A 413 18.70 -20.06 13.50
N ILE A 414 18.84 -20.60 12.28
CA ILE A 414 20.07 -21.21 11.78
C ILE A 414 20.48 -20.61 10.44
N GLU A 415 21.81 -20.55 10.23
CA GLU A 415 22.36 -20.28 8.90
C GLU A 415 21.97 -21.41 7.94
N ARG A 416 21.64 -21.04 6.70
CA ARG A 416 21.31 -22.02 5.66
C ARG A 416 21.96 -21.69 4.33
N SER A 417 22.46 -22.73 3.69
CA SER A 417 22.91 -22.66 2.31
C SER A 417 21.73 -22.50 1.36
N PHE A 418 21.75 -21.42 0.58
CA PHE A 418 20.88 -21.17 -0.55
C PHE A 418 21.60 -21.57 -1.83
N SER A 419 20.94 -22.32 -2.70
CA SER A 419 21.43 -22.61 -4.03
C SER A 419 20.38 -22.25 -5.07
N PHE A 420 20.81 -21.62 -6.16
CA PHE A 420 19.98 -21.29 -7.30
C PHE A 420 20.58 -21.91 -8.56
N ALA A 421 19.73 -22.51 -9.40
CA ALA A 421 20.12 -23.05 -10.69
C ALA A 421 19.08 -22.73 -11.76
N GLN A 422 19.53 -22.12 -12.86
CA GLN A 422 18.73 -21.86 -14.05
C GLN A 422 19.60 -21.95 -15.31
N GLU A 423 19.34 -22.95 -16.16
CA GLU A 423 20.10 -23.22 -17.39
C GLU A 423 21.61 -23.29 -17.16
N CYS A 424 22.36 -22.22 -17.48
CA CYS A 424 23.81 -22.13 -17.29
C CYS A 424 24.22 -21.26 -16.09
N MET A 425 23.26 -20.75 -15.31
CA MET A 425 23.52 -19.92 -14.15
C MET A 425 23.28 -20.70 -12.87
N GLU A 426 24.37 -20.93 -12.13
CA GLU A 426 24.34 -21.64 -10.86
C GLU A 426 25.20 -20.91 -9.83
N PHE A 427 24.64 -20.64 -8.66
CA PHE A 427 25.38 -20.07 -7.54
C PHE A 427 24.84 -20.57 -6.20
N THR A 428 25.67 -20.46 -5.16
CA THR A 428 25.26 -20.64 -3.77
C THR A 428 25.60 -19.41 -2.93
N ALA A 429 24.91 -19.28 -1.79
CA ALA A 429 25.21 -18.29 -0.76
C ALA A 429 24.81 -18.86 0.61
N GLU A 430 25.58 -18.54 1.65
CA GLU A 430 25.17 -18.83 3.02
C GLU A 430 24.31 -17.68 3.53
N LEU A 431 23.08 -17.99 3.93
CA LEU A 431 22.12 -17.00 4.44
C LEU A 431 22.13 -17.06 5.97
N PRO A 432 22.60 -16.02 6.67
CA PRO A 432 22.58 -15.96 8.13
C PRO A 432 21.17 -16.17 8.70
N PRO A 433 21.02 -16.54 9.97
CA PRO A 433 19.70 -16.57 10.60
C PRO A 433 19.08 -15.17 10.60
N HIS A 434 17.75 -15.11 10.48
CA HIS A 434 16.97 -13.87 10.49
C HIS A 434 17.52 -12.81 9.52
N SER A 435 17.56 -13.14 8.23
CA SER A 435 18.14 -12.29 7.19
C SER A 435 17.23 -12.12 5.97
N ILE A 436 17.45 -11.04 5.23
CA ILE A 436 16.85 -10.76 3.92
C ILE A 436 17.98 -10.57 2.91
N HIS A 437 17.81 -11.11 1.71
CA HIS A 437 18.79 -11.08 0.64
C HIS A 437 18.15 -10.74 -0.69
N THR A 438 18.81 -9.87 -1.45
CA THR A 438 18.48 -9.63 -2.86
C THR A 438 19.63 -10.09 -3.73
N PHE A 439 19.35 -10.95 -4.70
CA PHE A 439 20.27 -11.33 -5.77
C PHE A 439 19.79 -10.71 -7.07
N CYS A 440 20.56 -9.79 -7.64
CA CYS A 440 20.30 -9.22 -8.96
C CYS A 440 21.24 -9.85 -9.99
N ILE A 441 20.66 -10.56 -10.95
CA ILE A 441 21.36 -11.36 -11.95
C ILE A 441 21.20 -10.67 -13.30
N SER A 442 22.28 -10.05 -13.79
CA SER A 442 22.33 -9.34 -15.08
C SER A 442 22.86 -10.20 -16.22
#